data_AF-A0A969XRS1-F1
#
_entry.id   AF-A0A969XRS1-F1
#
_cell.length_a   1.000
_cell.length_b   1.000
_cell.length_c   1.000
_cell.angle_alpha   90.00
_cell.angle_beta   90.00
_cell.angle_gamma   90.00
#
_symmetry.space_group_name_H-M   'P 1'
#
loop_
_entity.id
_entity.type
_entity.pdbx_description
1 polymer ?
#
loop_
_entity_poly.entity_id
_entity_poly.type
_entity_poly.pdbx_seq_one_letter_code
_entity_poly.pdbx_strand_id
1 'polypeptide(L)'
;MARPTPAAFGEKYREVMEAVSAARGAERRHFQLTSDVATGVRLVLSEAGDVPMVFSLWALPQDVAELCGDASVPAAAALLAIDEEQARELRAAGVSLDLSQFSRSQSRPDVYYTLFDRASPSRIHTALHRLVPSLEPHTAVA
;
A
#
# COMPACT_ATOMS: atom_id res chain seq x y z
N MET A 1 -11.47 22.58 -3.49
CA MET A 1 -11.77 21.14 -3.40
C MET A 1 -12.14 20.83 -1.96
N ALA A 2 -13.28 20.17 -1.73
CA ALA A 2 -13.74 19.84 -0.37
C ALA A 2 -12.97 18.62 0.15
N ARG A 3 -12.46 18.67 1.39
CA ARG A 3 -12.00 17.45 2.08
C ARG A 3 -13.17 16.46 2.13
N PRO A 4 -12.94 15.16 1.89
CA PRO A 4 -13.91 14.14 2.26
C PRO A 4 -14.27 14.35 3.73
N THR A 5 -15.55 14.23 4.07
CA THR A 5 -15.92 14.17 5.47
C THR A 5 -15.29 12.91 6.09
N PRO A 6 -14.89 12.94 7.38
CA PRO A 6 -14.30 11.77 8.03
C PRO A 6 -15.13 10.48 7.90
N ALA A 7 -16.46 10.62 7.82
CA ALA A 7 -17.38 9.51 7.56
C ALA A 7 -17.19 8.88 6.17
N ALA A 8 -17.06 9.70 5.12
CA ALA A 8 -16.85 9.24 3.75
C ALA A 8 -15.48 8.58 3.57
N PHE A 9 -14.43 9.11 4.23
CA PHE A 9 -13.12 8.48 4.25
C PHE A 9 -13.15 7.13 5.01
N GLY A 10 -13.83 7.07 6.15
CA GLY A 10 -13.96 5.84 6.93
C GLY A 10 -14.66 4.71 6.17
N GLU A 11 -15.70 5.02 5.41
CA GLU A 11 -16.40 4.07 4.53
C GLU A 11 -15.48 3.57 3.41
N LYS A 12 -14.83 4.49 2.70
CA LYS A 12 -13.85 4.16 1.67
C LYS A 12 -12.71 3.28 2.20
N TYR A 13 -12.18 3.61 3.38
CA TYR A 13 -11.13 2.80 4.00
C TYR A 13 -11.59 1.38 4.28
N ARG A 14 -12.82 1.21 4.78
CA ARG A 14 -13.41 -0.12 5.01
C ARG A 14 -13.53 -0.91 3.71
N GLU A 15 -14.04 -0.31 2.64
CA GLU A 15 -14.13 -0.95 1.31
C GLU A 15 -12.75 -1.38 0.79
N VAL A 16 -11.73 -0.52 0.95
CA VAL A 16 -10.35 -0.84 0.54
C VAL A 16 -9.81 -2.00 1.37
N MET A 17 -10.05 -2.04 2.69
CA MET A 17 -9.57 -3.13 3.54
C MET A 17 -10.28 -4.46 3.25
N GLU A 18 -11.57 -4.44 2.92
CA GLU A 18 -12.30 -5.62 2.44
C GLU A 18 -11.69 -6.13 1.13
N ALA A 19 -11.36 -5.24 0.20
CA ALA A 19 -10.69 -5.59 -1.06
C ALA A 19 -9.25 -6.13 -0.83
N VAL A 20 -8.50 -5.56 0.12
CA VAL A 20 -7.18 -6.06 0.53
C VAL A 20 -7.29 -7.47 1.07
N SER A 21 -8.22 -7.72 2.00
CA SER A 21 -8.45 -9.04 2.60
C SER A 21 -8.84 -10.08 1.55
N ALA A 22 -9.77 -9.74 0.65
CA ALA A 22 -10.14 -10.61 -0.48
C ALA A 22 -8.96 -10.89 -1.42
N ALA A 23 -8.11 -9.88 -1.67
CA ALA A 23 -6.94 -10.04 -2.51
C ALA A 23 -5.89 -10.97 -1.87
N ARG A 24 -5.70 -10.96 -0.54
CA ARG A 24 -4.75 -11.87 0.13
C ARG A 24 -5.12 -13.34 -0.04
N GLY A 25 -6.41 -13.66 -0.10
CA GLY A 25 -6.89 -15.04 -0.21
C GLY A 25 -6.80 -15.67 -1.61
N ALA A 26 -6.32 -14.94 -2.63
CA ALA A 26 -6.26 -15.43 -4.00
C ALA A 26 -4.83 -15.82 -4.42
N GLU A 27 -4.68 -17.02 -5.02
CA GLU A 27 -3.41 -17.57 -5.52
C GLU A 27 -2.76 -16.63 -6.54
N ARG A 28 -1.51 -16.21 -6.29
CA ARG A 28 -0.73 -15.36 -7.21
C ARG A 28 0.74 -15.69 -7.13
N ARG A 29 1.46 -15.36 -8.22
CA ARG A 29 2.89 -15.65 -8.42
C ARG A 29 3.76 -14.43 -8.77
N HIS A 30 3.15 -13.25 -9.03
CA HIS A 30 3.87 -12.11 -9.60
C HIS A 30 3.32 -10.74 -9.17
N PHE A 31 4.18 -9.71 -9.29
CA PHE A 31 3.82 -8.30 -9.11
C PHE A 31 2.69 -7.88 -10.04
N GLN A 32 1.63 -7.29 -9.48
CA GLN A 32 0.48 -6.80 -10.23
C GLN A 32 -0.08 -5.51 -9.61
N LEU A 33 -0.26 -4.47 -10.43
CA LEU A 33 -1.07 -3.31 -10.07
C LEU A 33 -2.51 -3.54 -10.56
N THR A 34 -3.47 -3.53 -9.65
CA THR A 34 -4.90 -3.74 -9.97
C THR A 34 -5.55 -2.46 -10.52
N SER A 35 -6.77 -2.61 -11.05
CA SER A 35 -7.67 -1.47 -11.29
C SER A 35 -8.06 -0.79 -9.99
N ASP A 36 -8.58 0.43 -10.09
CA ASP A 36 -9.10 1.16 -8.93
C ASP A 36 -10.17 0.31 -8.20
N VAL A 37 -9.90 -0.04 -6.94
CA VAL A 37 -10.85 -0.74 -6.06
C VAL A 37 -11.77 0.25 -5.36
N ALA A 38 -11.29 1.48 -5.19
CA ALA A 38 -12.05 2.66 -4.85
C ALA A 38 -11.43 3.85 -5.60
N THR A 39 -12.14 4.96 -5.75
CA THR A 39 -11.67 6.12 -6.53
C THR A 39 -10.25 6.55 -6.13
N GLY A 40 -9.27 6.40 -7.03
CA GLY A 40 -7.87 6.76 -6.76
C GLY A 40 -7.18 5.89 -5.71
N VAL A 41 -7.68 4.68 -5.47
CA VAL A 41 -7.04 3.64 -4.68
C VAL A 41 -6.91 2.37 -5.49
N ARG A 42 -5.68 1.86 -5.62
CA ARG A 42 -5.37 0.59 -6.28
C ARG A 42 -4.74 -0.37 -5.29
N LEU A 43 -4.85 -1.66 -5.54
CA LEU A 43 -4.07 -2.66 -4.83
C LEU A 43 -2.81 -3.00 -5.61
N VAL A 44 -1.69 -3.09 -4.91
CA VAL A 44 -0.42 -3.58 -5.41
C VAL A 44 -0.20 -4.96 -4.81
N LEU A 45 -0.29 -5.97 -5.66
CA LEU A 45 -0.12 -7.36 -5.30
C LEU A 45 1.32 -7.75 -5.60
N SER A 46 1.94 -8.49 -4.69
CA SER A 46 3.31 -8.98 -4.81
C SER A 46 3.46 -10.27 -4.01
N GLU A 47 4.61 -10.91 -4.10
CA GLU A 47 4.92 -12.10 -3.33
C GLU A 47 6.40 -12.10 -2.96
N ALA A 48 6.71 -12.49 -1.73
CA ALA A 48 8.08 -12.68 -1.26
C ALA A 48 8.24 -14.10 -0.70
N GLY A 49 8.94 -14.97 -1.44
CA GLY A 49 9.20 -16.35 -1.04
C GLY A 49 7.92 -17.14 -0.77
N ASP A 50 7.00 -17.22 -1.74
CA ASP A 50 5.69 -17.90 -1.63
C ASP A 50 4.70 -17.26 -0.63
N VAL A 51 5.03 -16.12 -0.03
CA VAL A 51 4.13 -15.38 0.87
C VAL A 51 3.47 -14.22 0.11
N PRO A 52 2.14 -14.24 -0.07
CA PRO A 52 1.43 -13.18 -0.78
C PRO A 52 1.44 -11.88 0.02
N MET A 53 1.61 -10.77 -0.71
CA MET A 53 1.68 -9.42 -0.19
C MET A 53 0.72 -8.51 -0.97
N VAL A 54 -0.04 -7.70 -0.25
CA VAL A 54 -1.05 -6.79 -0.78
C VAL A 54 -0.87 -5.44 -0.12
N PHE A 55 -0.52 -4.45 -0.91
CA PHE A 55 -0.45 -3.06 -0.47
C PHE A 55 -1.62 -2.28 -1.07
N SER A 56 -2.10 -1.27 -0.35
CA SER A 56 -3.03 -0.28 -0.90
C SER A 56 -2.26 0.97 -1.34
N LEU A 57 -2.44 1.37 -2.59
CA LEU A 57 -1.86 2.55 -3.20
C LEU A 57 -2.92 3.64 -3.30
N TRP A 58 -2.74 4.72 -2.53
CA TRP A 58 -3.63 5.87 -2.47
C TRP A 58 -3.00 7.02 -3.26
N ALA A 59 -3.72 7.56 -4.23
CA ALA A 59 -3.24 8.61 -5.12
C ALA A 59 -3.99 9.93 -4.99
N LEU A 60 -5.13 9.97 -4.27
CA LEU A 60 -5.85 11.22 -4.07
C LEU A 60 -5.22 12.02 -2.91
N PRO A 61 -4.88 13.30 -3.11
CA PRO A 61 -4.20 14.11 -2.09
C PRO A 61 -4.94 14.19 -0.75
N GLN A 62 -6.27 14.22 -0.82
CA GLN A 62 -7.13 14.30 0.36
C GLN A 62 -7.09 13.05 1.24
N ASP A 63 -7.01 11.86 0.63
CA ASP A 63 -6.94 10.59 1.37
C ASP A 63 -5.54 10.38 1.93
N VAL A 64 -4.52 10.78 1.15
CA VAL A 64 -3.13 10.78 1.58
C VAL A 64 -2.96 11.69 2.79
N ALA A 65 -3.49 12.92 2.74
CA ALA A 65 -3.44 13.85 3.86
C ALA A 65 -4.16 13.31 5.10
N GLU A 66 -5.31 12.66 4.92
CA GLU A 66 -6.07 12.05 6.01
C GLU A 66 -5.29 10.89 6.67
N LEU A 67 -4.67 10.00 5.88
CA LEU A 67 -3.83 8.90 6.38
C LEU A 67 -2.56 9.40 7.07
N CYS A 68 -1.93 10.45 6.54
CA CYS A 68 -0.77 11.06 7.16
C CYS A 68 -1.13 11.82 8.45
N GLY A 69 -2.38 12.27 8.59
CA GLY A 69 -2.78 13.24 9.61
C GLY A 69 -2.18 14.64 9.36
N ASP A 70 -1.71 14.90 8.14
CA ASP A 70 -1.00 16.12 7.77
C ASP A 70 -1.51 16.66 6.44
N ALA A 71 -1.99 17.91 6.47
CA ALA A 71 -2.51 18.60 5.29
C ALA A 71 -1.40 19.21 4.41
N SER A 72 -0.16 19.21 4.88
CA SER A 72 1.01 19.73 4.16
C SER A 72 1.62 18.74 3.17
N VAL A 73 1.06 17.52 3.08
CA VAL A 73 1.55 16.50 2.14
C VAL A 73 1.38 17.01 0.71
N PRO A 74 2.43 16.91 -0.14
CA PRO A 74 2.36 17.40 -1.52
C PRO A 74 1.21 16.79 -2.30
N ALA A 75 0.52 17.60 -3.12
CA ALA A 75 -0.61 17.15 -3.93
C ALA A 75 -0.24 16.14 -5.03
N ALA A 76 1.05 15.96 -5.32
CA ALA A 76 1.52 14.92 -6.24
C ALA A 76 1.80 13.59 -5.52
N ALA A 77 1.74 13.59 -4.18
CA ALA A 77 2.18 12.47 -3.40
C ALA A 77 1.22 11.28 -3.52
N ALA A 78 1.80 10.10 -3.62
CA ALA A 78 1.09 8.84 -3.50
C ALA A 78 1.55 8.13 -2.23
N LEU A 79 0.64 7.37 -1.62
CA LEU A 79 0.88 6.67 -0.38
C LEU A 79 0.69 5.18 -0.61
N LEU A 80 1.69 4.38 -0.28
CA LEU A 80 1.59 2.92 -0.25
C LEU A 80 1.44 2.49 1.20
N ALA A 81 0.36 1.79 1.50
CA ALA A 81 0.01 1.35 2.84
C ALA A 81 -0.06 -0.17 2.94
N ILE A 82 0.36 -0.66 4.10
CA ILE A 82 0.21 -2.03 4.58
C ILE A 82 -0.35 -1.98 6.00
N ASP A 83 -1.27 -2.87 6.30
CA ASP A 83 -1.83 -3.00 7.64
C ASP A 83 -0.91 -3.81 8.57
N GLU A 84 -1.05 -3.55 9.87
CA GLU A 84 -0.26 -4.17 10.93
C GLU A 84 -0.41 -5.69 10.99
N GLU A 85 -1.61 -6.20 10.70
CA GLU A 85 -1.86 -7.65 10.69
C GLU A 85 -1.02 -8.33 9.61
N GLN A 86 -1.05 -7.83 8.38
CA GLN A 86 -0.23 -8.35 7.30
C GLN A 86 1.27 -8.19 7.55
N ALA A 87 1.70 -7.03 8.07
CA ALA A 87 3.11 -6.84 8.42
C ALA A 87 3.59 -7.86 9.46
N ARG A 88 2.72 -8.26 10.40
CA ARG A 88 2.98 -9.31 11.38
C ARG A 88 3.01 -10.69 10.73
N GLU A 89 2.07 -11.01 9.84
CA GLU A 89 2.04 -12.26 9.07
C GLU A 89 3.31 -12.46 8.26
N LEU A 90 3.76 -11.42 7.55
CA LEU A 90 4.99 -11.45 6.77
C LEU A 90 6.22 -11.71 7.63
N ARG A 91 6.31 -11.03 8.78
CA ARG A 91 7.40 -11.26 9.74
C ARG A 91 7.38 -12.67 10.31
N ALA A 92 6.20 -13.19 10.64
CA ALA A 92 6.05 -14.57 11.13
C ALA A 92 6.44 -15.60 10.06
N ALA A 93 6.20 -15.29 8.78
CA ALA A 93 6.63 -16.10 7.65
C ALA A 93 8.11 -15.92 7.27
N GLY A 94 8.86 -15.08 8.01
CA GLY A 94 10.29 -14.85 7.77
C GLY A 94 10.61 -13.86 6.65
N VAL A 95 9.60 -13.16 6.12
CA VAL A 95 9.80 -12.10 5.12
C VAL A 95 10.37 -10.85 5.78
N SER A 96 11.52 -10.39 5.29
CA SER A 96 12.18 -9.20 5.80
C SER A 96 11.52 -7.94 5.24
N LEU A 97 10.60 -7.37 6.01
CA LEU A 97 9.98 -6.07 5.72
C LEU A 97 10.71 -4.98 6.51
N ASP A 98 11.31 -4.02 5.79
CA ASP A 98 11.99 -2.88 6.40
C ASP A 98 10.98 -1.84 6.89
N LEU A 99 10.46 -2.05 8.11
CA LEU A 99 9.54 -1.12 8.77
C LEU A 99 10.16 0.25 9.07
N SER A 100 11.49 0.42 9.01
CA SER A 100 12.11 1.73 9.25
C SER A 100 11.78 2.74 8.14
N GLN A 101 11.42 2.26 6.95
CA GLN A 101 10.98 3.06 5.81
C GLN A 101 9.47 3.34 5.82
N PHE A 102 8.74 2.77 6.78
CA PHE A 102 7.32 3.02 6.98
C PHE A 102 7.10 4.00 8.13
N SER A 103 6.15 4.90 7.93
CA SER A 103 5.55 5.74 8.96
C SER A 103 4.26 5.09 9.44
N ARG A 104 3.94 5.25 10.72
CA ARG A 104 2.64 4.82 11.27
C ARG A 104 1.61 5.92 11.01
N SER A 105 0.42 5.57 10.53
CA SER A 105 -0.67 6.53 10.36
C SER A 105 -1.17 7.02 11.73
N GLN A 106 -1.35 8.34 11.84
CA GLN A 106 -1.88 8.97 13.06
C GLN A 106 -3.39 8.81 13.17
N SER A 107 -4.09 8.82 12.04
CA SER A 107 -5.54 8.62 11.96
C SER A 107 -5.92 7.14 12.01
N ARG A 108 -5.01 6.23 11.61
CA ARG A 108 -5.18 4.78 11.62
C ARG A 108 -3.93 4.07 12.17
N PRO A 109 -3.83 3.84 13.49
CA PRO A 109 -2.66 3.20 14.10
C PRO A 109 -2.38 1.78 13.59
N ASP A 110 -3.38 1.12 13.04
CA ASP A 110 -3.31 -0.19 12.39
C ASP A 110 -2.64 -0.15 11.00
N VAL A 111 -2.25 1.03 10.50
CA VAL A 111 -1.68 1.20 9.16
C VAL A 111 -0.27 1.75 9.20
N TYR A 112 0.61 1.06 8.48
CA TYR A 112 1.94 1.53 8.12
C TYR A 112 1.93 2.02 6.68
N TYR A 113 2.54 3.16 6.41
CA TYR A 113 2.57 3.74 5.08
C TYR A 113 3.93 4.34 4.72
N THR A 114 4.17 4.50 3.42
CA THR A 114 5.31 5.26 2.91
C THR A 114 4.85 6.17 1.77
N LEU A 115 5.48 7.35 1.67
CA LEU A 115 5.11 8.40 0.74
C LEU A 115 6.04 8.43 -0.46
N PHE A 116 5.47 8.68 -1.63
CA PHE A 116 6.18 8.89 -2.88
C PHE A 116 5.80 10.20 -3.50
N ASP A 117 6.76 10.89 -4.09
CA ASP A 117 6.53 12.16 -4.80
C ASP A 117 5.61 12.00 -6.02
N ARG A 118 5.55 10.79 -6.64
CA ARG A 118 4.65 10.44 -7.75
C ARG A 118 4.33 8.93 -7.82
N ALA A 119 3.08 8.57 -8.10
CA ALA A 119 2.67 7.20 -8.46
C ALA A 119 3.05 6.86 -9.91
N SER A 120 4.26 6.37 -10.13
CA SER A 120 4.63 5.68 -11.37
C SER A 120 4.85 4.20 -11.09
N PRO A 121 4.32 3.26 -11.89
CA PRO A 121 4.47 1.81 -11.67
C PRO A 121 5.93 1.40 -11.47
N SER A 122 6.85 1.95 -12.26
CA SER A 122 8.29 1.67 -12.14
C SER A 122 8.86 2.14 -10.81
N ARG A 123 8.42 3.30 -10.30
CA ARG A 123 8.86 3.83 -9.00
C ARG A 123 8.28 3.04 -7.83
N ILE A 124 7.01 2.63 -7.92
CA ILE A 124 6.36 1.77 -6.92
C ILE A 124 7.09 0.43 -6.85
N HIS A 125 7.46 -0.14 -7.99
CA HIS A 125 8.24 -1.37 -8.06
C HIS A 125 9.65 -1.21 -7.44
N THR A 126 10.37 -0.14 -7.79
CA THR A 126 11.67 0.16 -7.17
C THR A 126 11.56 0.37 -5.66
N ALA A 127 10.50 1.03 -5.19
CA ALA A 127 10.25 1.22 -3.78
C ALA A 127 9.97 -0.11 -3.08
N LEU A 128 9.13 -0.97 -3.67
CA LEU A 128 8.85 -2.29 -3.11
C LEU A 128 10.13 -3.12 -2.95
N HIS A 129 11.03 -3.12 -3.92
CA HIS A 129 12.33 -3.80 -3.77
C HIS A 129 13.20 -3.23 -2.64
N ARG A 130 13.06 -1.94 -2.30
CA ARG A 130 13.75 -1.36 -1.13
C ARG A 130 13.10 -1.74 0.19
N LEU A 131 11.77 -1.87 0.19
CA LEU A 131 10.98 -2.20 1.38
C LEU A 131 11.04 -3.69 1.71
N VAL A 132 11.16 -4.53 0.67
CA VAL A 132 11.21 -5.98 0.75
C VAL A 132 12.36 -6.46 -0.14
N PRO A 133 13.58 -6.54 0.42
CA PRO A 133 14.77 -6.94 -0.34
C PRO A 133 14.70 -8.34 -0.93
N SER A 134 13.82 -9.20 -0.37
CA SER A 134 13.58 -10.57 -0.80
C SER A 134 12.59 -10.70 -1.98
N LEU A 135 12.03 -9.59 -2.49
CA LEU A 135 11.27 -9.63 -3.73
C LEU A 135 12.20 -10.02 -4.88
N GLU A 136 11.88 -11.12 -5.56
CA GLU A 136 12.64 -11.53 -6.74
C GLU A 136 12.65 -10.38 -7.75
N PRO A 137 13.83 -9.95 -8.24
CA PRO A 137 13.89 -8.96 -9.30
C PRO A 137 13.11 -9.51 -10.49
N HIS A 138 12.09 -8.77 -10.93
CA HIS A 138 11.34 -9.13 -12.14
C HIS A 138 12.36 -9.24 -13.27
N THR A 139 12.73 -10.47 -13.59
CA THR A 139 13.54 -10.75 -14.76
C THR A 139 12.56 -10.49 -15.89
N ALA A 140 12.68 -9.32 -16.52
CA ALA A 140 11.88 -8.98 -17.68
C ALA A 140 12.02 -10.15 -18.65
N VAL A 141 10.96 -10.96 -18.75
CA VAL A 141 10.90 -12.00 -19.76
C VAL A 141 10.84 -11.25 -21.08
N ALA A 142 11.93 -11.41 -21.84
CA ALA A 142 12.18 -10.80 -23.13
C ALA A 142 11.11 -11.16 -24.18
#